data_AF-A0A8S2S7C8-F1
#
_entry.id   AF-A0A8S2S7C8-F1
#
_cell.length_a   1.000
_cell.length_b   1.000
_cell.length_c   1.000
_cell.angle_alpha   90.00
_cell.angle_beta   90.00
_cell.angle_gamma   90.00
#
_symmetry.space_group_name_H-M   'P 1'
#
loop_
_entity.id
_entity.type
_entity.pdbx_description
1 polymer ?
#
loop_
_entity_poly.entity_id
_entity_poly.type
_entity_poly.pdbx_seq_one_letter_code
_entity_poly.pdbx_strand_id
1 'polypeptide(L)'
;MLHNIGMALYKEKKYDGAIEFYERSLAVHEKFDPLNHNGIAVVLINIGNVLYQQSKYDEAIDFYQRALAIHETYGPFNHVSVAGCLIDIGHSLKGKEKFNEALAFYNRALDFYEKHS
;
A
#
# COMPACT_ATOMS: atom_id res chain seq x y z
N MET A 1 -6.75 -4.97 16.44
CA MET A 1 -6.68 -6.45 16.59
C MET A 1 -6.70 -7.15 15.23
N LEU A 2 -7.70 -6.89 14.36
CA LEU A 2 -7.81 -7.51 13.03
C LEU A 2 -6.55 -7.33 12.17
N HIS A 3 -6.05 -6.09 12.04
CA HIS A 3 -4.79 -5.80 11.36
C HIS A 3 -3.60 -6.65 11.86
N ASN A 4 -3.44 -6.80 13.18
CA ASN A 4 -2.32 -7.56 13.74
C ASN A 4 -2.43 -9.07 13.44
N ILE A 5 -3.66 -9.60 13.38
CA ILE A 5 -3.90 -11.00 12.96
C ILE A 5 -3.53 -11.16 11.49
N GLY A 6 -3.98 -10.24 10.62
CA GLY A 6 -3.60 -10.21 9.21
C GLY A 6 -2.07 -10.18 9.03
N MET A 7 -1.38 -9.37 9.82
CA MET A 7 0.09 -9.29 9.80
C MET A 7 0.77 -10.59 10.24
N ALA A 8 0.26 -11.24 11.29
CA ALA A 8 0.78 -12.54 11.72
C ALA A 8 0.60 -13.61 10.62
N LEU A 9 -0.59 -13.69 10.02
CA LEU A 9 -0.88 -14.60 8.91
C LEU A 9 0.01 -14.33 7.69
N TYR A 10 0.24 -13.06 7.36
CA TYR A 10 1.15 -12.67 6.29
C TYR A 10 2.59 -13.17 6.55
N LYS A 11 3.09 -13.04 7.78
CA LYS A 11 4.42 -13.55 8.16
C LYS A 11 4.51 -15.08 8.07
N GLU A 12 3.41 -15.78 8.30
CA GLU A 12 3.30 -17.23 8.09
C GLU A 12 3.02 -17.62 6.62
N LYS A 13 3.00 -16.66 5.68
CA LYS A 13 2.65 -16.87 4.26
C LYS A 13 1.24 -17.42 4.03
N LYS A 14 0.34 -17.26 5.01
CA LYS A 14 -1.09 -17.58 4.90
C LYS A 14 -1.83 -16.40 4.26
N TYR A 15 -1.60 -16.20 2.97
CA TYR A 15 -1.98 -14.98 2.26
C TYR A 15 -3.48 -14.74 2.19
N ASP A 16 -4.29 -15.75 1.85
CA ASP A 16 -5.75 -15.57 1.75
C ASP A 16 -6.38 -15.20 3.10
N GLY A 17 -5.91 -15.83 4.17
CA GLY A 17 -6.31 -15.45 5.53
C GLY A 17 -5.85 -14.04 5.91
N ALA A 18 -4.64 -13.63 5.49
CA ALA A 18 -4.17 -12.27 5.73
C ALA A 18 -5.06 -11.23 5.04
N ILE A 19 -5.45 -11.47 3.78
CA ILE A 19 -6.37 -10.60 3.02
C ILE A 19 -7.71 -10.49 3.74
N GLU A 20 -8.33 -11.61 4.13
CA GLU A 20 -9.63 -11.62 4.82
C GLU A 20 -9.61 -10.71 6.07
N PHE A 21 -8.58 -10.84 6.90
CA PHE A 21 -8.47 -10.03 8.12
C PHE A 21 -8.17 -8.56 7.84
N TYR A 22 -7.38 -8.25 6.80
CA TYR A 22 -7.15 -6.88 6.39
C TYR A 22 -8.40 -6.22 5.79
N GLU A 23 -9.16 -6.90 4.94
CA GLU A 23 -10.43 -6.40 4.39
C GLU A 23 -11.46 -6.12 5.50
N ARG A 24 -11.55 -7.02 6.48
CA ARG A 24 -12.39 -6.79 7.67
C ARG A 24 -11.90 -5.58 8.47
N SER A 25 -10.58 -5.40 8.60
CA SER A 25 -10.01 -4.22 9.26
C SER A 25 -10.33 -2.94 8.50
N LEU A 26 -10.27 -2.97 7.17
CA LEU A 26 -10.60 -1.86 6.29
C LEU A 26 -12.06 -1.46 6.45
N ALA A 27 -12.98 -2.42 6.38
CA ALA A 27 -14.41 -2.20 6.55
C ALA A 27 -14.76 -1.60 7.93
N VAL A 28 -14.03 -1.97 8.99
CA VAL A 28 -14.20 -1.38 10.33
C VAL A 28 -13.75 0.08 10.34
N HIS A 29 -12.57 0.40 9.78
CA HIS A 29 -12.12 1.79 9.68
C HIS A 29 -13.10 2.63 8.85
N GLU A 30 -13.48 2.18 7.66
CA GLU A 30 -14.40 2.93 6.78
C GLU A 30 -15.77 3.17 7.41
N LYS A 31 -16.27 2.23 8.23
CA LYS A 31 -17.60 2.34 8.84
C LYS A 31 -17.61 3.12 10.15
N PHE A 32 -16.63 2.93 11.01
CA PHE A 32 -16.67 3.41 12.39
C PHE A 32 -15.66 4.53 12.68
N ASP A 33 -14.63 4.67 11.86
CA ASP A 33 -13.60 5.69 12.01
C ASP A 33 -13.10 6.20 10.63
N PRO A 34 -13.99 6.78 9.81
CA PRO A 34 -13.67 7.14 8.42
C PRO A 34 -12.62 8.25 8.31
N LEU A 35 -12.36 8.98 9.40
CA LEU A 35 -11.35 10.03 9.47
C LEU A 35 -9.95 9.50 9.79
N ASN A 36 -9.82 8.20 10.10
CA ASN A 36 -8.54 7.54 10.27
C ASN A 36 -7.89 7.20 8.93
N HIS A 37 -7.62 8.25 8.15
CA HIS A 37 -7.02 8.18 6.82
C HIS A 37 -5.69 7.42 6.85
N ASN A 38 -4.85 7.64 7.87
CA ASN A 38 -3.59 6.92 8.00
C ASN A 38 -3.80 5.42 8.21
N GLY A 39 -4.70 5.04 9.13
CA GLY A 39 -5.02 3.64 9.38
C GLY A 39 -5.62 2.93 8.16
N ILE A 40 -6.48 3.62 7.39
CA ILE A 40 -7.03 3.11 6.12
C ILE A 40 -5.91 2.87 5.10
N ALA A 41 -5.05 3.86 4.87
CA ALA A 41 -3.94 3.75 3.92
C ALA A 41 -2.97 2.62 4.28
N VAL A 42 -2.62 2.46 5.56
CA VAL A 42 -1.76 1.36 6.05
C VAL A 42 -2.37 -0.01 5.78
N VAL A 43 -3.68 -0.18 5.98
CA VAL A 43 -4.36 -1.44 5.68
C VAL A 43 -4.35 -1.73 4.17
N LEU A 44 -4.60 -0.71 3.33
CA LEU A 44 -4.54 -0.84 1.87
C LEU A 44 -3.14 -1.27 1.40
N ILE A 45 -2.08 -0.64 1.92
CA ILE A 45 -0.67 -1.03 1.62
C ILE A 45 -0.43 -2.49 1.98
N ASN A 46 -0.92 -2.94 3.13
CA ASN A 46 -0.73 -4.32 3.56
C ASN A 46 -1.47 -5.34 2.69
N ILE A 47 -2.67 -5.01 2.20
CA ILE A 47 -3.37 -5.84 1.20
C ILE A 47 -2.54 -5.89 -0.09
N GLY A 48 -2.07 -4.74 -0.56
CA GLY A 48 -1.16 -4.65 -1.72
C GLY A 48 0.08 -5.53 -1.56
N ASN A 49 0.71 -5.51 -0.38
CA ASN A 49 1.89 -6.33 -0.07
C ASN A 49 1.58 -7.83 -0.16
N VAL A 50 0.43 -8.27 0.35
CA VAL A 50 0.02 -9.68 0.24
C VAL A 50 -0.18 -10.07 -1.21
N LEU A 51 -0.88 -9.24 -2.00
CA LEU A 51 -1.12 -9.47 -3.43
C LEU A 51 0.19 -9.50 -4.23
N TYR A 52 1.12 -8.61 -3.92
CA TYR A 52 2.46 -8.61 -4.51
C TYR A 52 3.21 -9.92 -4.25
N GLN A 53 3.15 -10.46 -3.02
CA GLN A 53 3.75 -11.77 -2.71
C GLN A 53 3.07 -12.94 -3.45
N GLN A 54 1.80 -12.78 -3.82
CA GLN A 54 1.08 -13.73 -4.67
C GLN A 54 1.30 -13.47 -6.18
N SER A 55 2.20 -12.55 -6.56
CA SER A 55 2.43 -12.10 -7.94
C SER A 55 1.20 -11.51 -8.63
N LYS A 56 0.18 -11.09 -7.87
CA LYS A 56 -1.02 -10.41 -8.35
C LYS A 56 -0.76 -8.91 -8.48
N TYR A 57 0.15 -8.56 -9.38
CA TYR A 57 0.69 -7.21 -9.44
C TYR A 57 -0.35 -6.14 -9.81
N ASP A 58 -1.34 -6.45 -10.65
CA ASP A 58 -2.38 -5.49 -11.00
C ASP A 58 -3.28 -5.13 -9.84
N GLU A 59 -3.72 -6.14 -9.08
CA GLU A 59 -4.50 -5.92 -7.87
C GLU A 59 -3.66 -5.16 -6.83
N ALA A 60 -2.38 -5.52 -6.66
CA ALA A 60 -1.49 -4.82 -5.74
C ALA A 60 -1.36 -3.32 -6.09
N ILE A 61 -1.19 -2.99 -7.37
CA ILE A 61 -1.10 -1.61 -7.86
C ILE A 61 -2.37 -0.81 -7.51
N ASP A 62 -3.56 -1.37 -7.69
CA ASP A 62 -4.82 -0.70 -7.33
C ASP A 62 -4.84 -0.30 -5.84
N PHE A 63 -4.49 -1.23 -4.95
CA PHE A 63 -4.45 -0.98 -3.52
C PHE A 63 -3.40 0.06 -3.14
N TYR A 64 -2.19 -0.01 -3.72
CA TYR A 64 -1.16 1.01 -3.48
C TYR A 64 -1.55 2.39 -4.02
N GLN A 65 -2.24 2.47 -5.16
CA GLN A 65 -2.72 3.74 -5.72
C GLN A 65 -3.80 4.38 -4.83
N ARG A 66 -4.71 3.57 -4.26
CA ARG A 66 -5.70 4.05 -3.29
C ARG A 66 -5.02 4.58 -2.02
N ALA A 67 -4.01 3.88 -1.49
CA ALA A 67 -3.24 4.35 -0.34
C ALA A 67 -2.47 5.64 -0.65
N LEU A 68 -1.86 5.73 -1.83
CA LEU A 68 -1.16 6.92 -2.32
C LEU A 68 -2.09 8.14 -2.36
N ALA A 69 -3.29 7.99 -2.94
CA ALA A 69 -4.27 9.08 -3.02
C ALA A 69 -4.68 9.61 -1.63
N ILE A 70 -4.84 8.71 -0.64
CA ILE A 70 -5.13 9.11 0.74
C ILE A 70 -3.95 9.87 1.34
N HIS A 71 -2.72 9.37 1.18
CA HIS A 71 -1.53 10.03 1.71
C HIS A 71 -1.27 11.40 1.06
N GLU A 72 -1.51 11.55 -0.24
CA GLU A 72 -1.40 12.84 -0.93
C GLU A 72 -2.48 13.84 -0.48
N THR A 73 -3.69 13.36 -0.18
CA THR A 73 -4.80 14.24 0.23
C THR A 73 -4.70 14.67 1.69
N TYR A 74 -4.36 13.75 2.59
CA TYR A 74 -4.48 13.95 4.04
C TYR A 74 -3.14 13.90 4.79
N GLY A 75 -2.04 13.62 4.09
CA GLY A 75 -0.72 13.42 4.68
C GLY A 75 0.36 14.41 4.21
N PRO A 76 0.14 15.75 4.21
CA PRO A 76 1.15 16.71 3.76
C PRO A 76 2.46 16.67 4.58
N PHE A 77 2.50 15.95 5.70
CA PHE A 77 3.71 15.77 6.54
C PHE A 77 4.23 14.33 6.61
N ASN A 78 3.63 13.39 5.88
CA ASN A 78 4.01 11.98 6.00
C ASN A 78 4.82 11.50 4.79
N HIS A 79 5.97 12.16 4.58
CA HIS A 79 6.78 12.00 3.37
C HIS A 79 7.22 10.56 3.12
N VAL A 80 7.47 9.81 4.18
CA VAL A 80 7.87 8.40 4.11
C VAL A 80 6.76 7.51 3.51
N SER A 81 5.49 7.85 3.72
CA SER A 81 4.36 7.03 3.27
C SER A 81 3.99 7.24 1.79
N VAL A 82 4.12 8.46 1.26
CA VAL A 82 3.92 8.73 -0.18
C VAL A 82 4.99 8.03 -1.01
N ALA A 83 6.26 8.22 -0.64
CA ALA A 83 7.37 7.61 -1.35
C ALA A 83 7.34 6.08 -1.25
N GLY A 84 6.93 5.51 -0.11
CA GLY A 84 6.69 4.08 0.04
C GLY A 84 5.68 3.53 -0.98
N CYS A 85 4.51 4.16 -1.13
CA CYS A 85 3.50 3.74 -2.10
C CYS A 85 4.03 3.82 -3.55
N LEU A 86 4.76 4.88 -3.89
CA LEU A 86 5.36 5.05 -5.22
C LEU A 86 6.37 3.93 -5.53
N ILE A 87 7.21 3.58 -4.55
CA ILE A 87 8.17 2.48 -4.67
C ILE A 87 7.46 1.14 -4.85
N ASP A 88 6.41 0.86 -4.07
CA ASP A 88 5.67 -0.41 -4.15
C ASP A 88 4.92 -0.57 -5.48
N ILE A 89 4.39 0.52 -6.04
CA ILE A 89 3.85 0.54 -7.41
C ILE A 89 4.96 0.25 -8.43
N GLY A 90 6.13 0.90 -8.28
CA GLY A 90 7.30 0.65 -9.13
C GLY A 90 7.77 -0.81 -9.08
N HIS A 91 7.78 -1.43 -7.90
CA HIS A 91 8.12 -2.84 -7.73
C HIS A 91 7.12 -3.75 -8.45
N SER A 92 5.83 -3.46 -8.31
CA SER A 92 4.76 -4.23 -8.96
C SER A 92 4.84 -4.12 -10.49
N LEU A 93 5.07 -2.91 -11.02
CA LEU A 93 5.29 -2.69 -12.45
C LEU A 93 6.53 -3.40 -12.97
N LYS A 94 7.62 -3.43 -12.19
CA LYS A 94 8.81 -4.21 -12.52
C LYS A 94 8.51 -5.72 -12.56
N GLY A 95 7.71 -6.23 -11.63
CA GLY A 95 7.23 -7.63 -11.64
C GLY A 95 6.41 -7.96 -12.90
N LYS A 96 5.75 -6.96 -13.49
CA LYS A 96 5.07 -7.04 -14.79
C LYS A 96 5.96 -6.77 -16.01
N GLU A 97 7.28 -6.66 -15.83
CA GLU A 97 8.24 -6.30 -16.89
C GLU A 97 7.99 -4.91 -17.54
N LYS A 98 7.19 -4.05 -16.90
CA LYS A 98 6.91 -2.68 -17.34
C LYS A 98 7.97 -1.71 -16.83
N PHE A 99 9.22 -1.90 -17.25
CA PHE A 99 10.38 -1.21 -16.69
C PHE A 99 10.34 0.32 -16.83
N ASN A 100 9.87 0.84 -17.98
CA ASN A 100 9.76 2.28 -18.20
C ASN A 100 8.74 2.93 -17.26
N GLU A 101 7.59 2.27 -17.04
CA GLU A 101 6.57 2.72 -16.10
C GLU A 101 7.13 2.66 -14.66
N ALA A 102 7.80 1.57 -14.28
CA ALA A 102 8.43 1.43 -12.97
C ALA A 102 9.45 2.54 -12.69
N LEU A 103 10.32 2.86 -13.66
CA LEU A 103 11.29 3.96 -13.53
C LEU A 103 10.62 5.32 -13.31
N ALA A 104 9.49 5.59 -13.96
CA ALA A 104 8.75 6.82 -13.74
C ALA A 104 8.28 6.96 -12.27
N PHE A 105 7.81 5.86 -11.67
CA PHE A 105 7.40 5.85 -10.25
C PHE A 105 8.59 5.99 -9.29
N TYR A 106 9.71 5.31 -9.55
CA TYR A 106 10.91 5.48 -8.72
C TYR A 106 11.47 6.89 -8.78
N ASN A 107 11.53 7.50 -9.97
CA ASN A 107 11.96 8.90 -10.12
C ASN A 107 11.04 9.86 -9.37
N ARG A 108 9.72 9.61 -9.41
CA ARG A 108 8.75 10.40 -8.64
C ARG A 108 8.95 10.24 -7.12
N ALA A 109 9.29 9.04 -6.64
CA ALA A 109 9.61 8.81 -5.24
C ALA A 109 10.89 9.56 -4.82
N LEU A 110 11.92 9.55 -5.67
CA LEU A 110 13.18 10.27 -5.44
C LEU A 110 12.96 11.78 -5.39
N ASP A 111 12.29 12.36 -6.41
CA ASP A 111 11.97 13.80 -6.45
C ASP A 111 11.15 14.22 -5.22
N PHE A 112 10.24 13.35 -4.77
CA PHE A 112 9.48 13.60 -3.56
C PHE A 112 10.35 13.59 -2.29
N TYR A 113 11.31 12.66 -2.16
CA TYR A 113 12.27 12.67 -1.04
C TYR A 113 13.14 13.93 -1.05
N GLU A 114 13.68 14.32 -2.21
CA GLU A 114 14.57 15.48 -2.35
C GLU A 114 13.88 16.80 -2.01
N LYS A 115 12.57 16.92 -2.28
CA LYS A 115 11.79 18.13 -1.97
C LYS A 115 11.39 18.25 -0.51
N HIS A 116 11.50 17.19 0.28
CA HIS A 116 10.96 17.13 1.63
C HIS A 116 11.95 16.58 2.67
N SER A 117 13.24 16.57 2.34
CA SER A 117 14.38 16.26 3.21
C SER A 117 14.89 17.50 3.96
#